data_AF-A0A382F2Q5-F1
#
_entry.id   AF-A0A382F2Q5-F1
#
_cell.length_a   1.000
_cell.length_b   1.000
_cell.length_c   1.000
_cell.angle_alpha   90.00
_cell.angle_beta   90.00
_cell.angle_gamma   90.00
#
_symmetry.space_group_name_H-M   'P 1'
#
loop_
_entity.id
_entity.type
_entity.pdbx_description
1 polymer ?
#
loop_
_entity_poly.entity_id
_entity_poly.type
_entity_poly.pdbx_seq_one_letter_code
_entity_poly.pdbx_strand_id
1 'polypeptide(L)'
;MTQSVLPERGLLISHLHDQFWSDEYYQAVQLLRRWKQEQGPDWAAALFAKTDEGCKINAARRLIKSYFRKTHQLCTRGFLESDDLRQHLTMPQRLQMLFEIIEPLERARTEDYNREMFDFYDHLHGEQLQRPAR
;
A
#
# COMPACT_ATOMS: atom_id res chain seq x y z
N MET A 1 -16.86 17.15 25.77
CA MET A 1 -15.58 16.43 25.78
C MET A 1 -15.08 16.33 24.35
N THR A 2 -14.23 17.24 23.88
CA THR A 2 -13.89 17.34 22.43
C THR A 2 -12.45 17.77 22.14
N GLN A 3 -11.63 18.09 23.15
CA GLN A 3 -10.27 18.61 22.93
C GLN A 3 -9.18 17.53 22.90
N SER A 4 -9.42 16.31 23.40
CA SER A 4 -8.41 15.24 23.39
C SER A 4 -8.30 14.46 22.07
N VAL A 5 -9.33 14.52 21.21
CA VAL A 5 -9.41 13.73 19.97
C VAL A 5 -8.50 14.29 18.86
N LEU A 6 -8.31 15.60 18.80
CA LEU A 6 -7.54 16.27 17.74
C LEU A 6 -6.02 16.06 17.87
N PRO A 7 -5.39 16.18 19.07
CA PRO A 7 -3.97 15.90 19.24
C PRO A 7 -3.61 14.44 18.96
N GLU A 8 -4.43 13.48 19.42
CA GLU A 8 -4.20 12.05 19.21
C GLU A 8 -4.28 11.68 17.72
N ARG A 9 -5.25 12.25 16.99
CA ARG A 9 -5.38 12.08 15.55
C ARG A 9 -4.20 12.67 14.77
N GLY A 10 -3.73 13.86 15.14
CA GLY A 10 -2.53 14.46 14.56
C GLY A 10 -1.28 13.61 14.75
N LEU A 11 -1.11 13.02 15.94
CA LEU A 11 -0.02 12.08 16.23
C LEU A 11 -0.10 10.81 15.39
N LEU A 12 -1.30 10.25 15.19
CA LEU A 12 -1.50 9.08 14.32
C LEU A 12 -1.13 9.40 12.86
N ILE A 13 -1.55 10.56 12.35
CA ILE A 13 -1.20 11.02 11.00
C ILE A 13 0.32 11.18 10.86
N SER A 14 0.98 11.83 11.84
CA SER A 14 2.44 11.99 11.84
C SER A 14 3.15 10.63 11.85
N HIS A 15 2.71 9.70 12.69
CA HIS A 15 3.33 8.37 12.76
C HIS A 15 3.17 7.61 11.44
N LEU A 16 1.99 7.65 10.80
CA LEU A 16 1.79 7.02 9.50
C LEU A 16 2.66 7.67 8.43
N HIS A 17 2.80 9.00 8.45
CA HIS A 17 3.72 9.71 7.57
C HIS A 17 5.16 9.22 7.74
N ASP A 18 5.66 9.12 8.97
CA ASP A 18 7.01 8.63 9.26
C ASP A 18 7.20 7.21 8.74
N GLN A 19 6.19 6.34 8.84
CA GLN A 19 6.26 4.99 8.27
C GLN A 19 6.45 5.04 6.75
N PHE A 20 5.66 5.86 6.04
CA PHE A 20 5.78 6.01 4.58
C PHE A 20 7.02 6.80 4.12
N TRP A 21 7.70 7.52 5.02
CA TRP A 21 8.98 8.20 4.75
C TRP A 21 10.20 7.47 5.29
N SER A 22 10.01 6.33 5.95
CA SER A 22 11.11 5.54 6.47
C SER A 22 12.02 5.03 5.34
N ASP A 23 13.31 4.92 5.65
CA ASP A 23 14.28 4.29 4.74
C ASP A 23 13.84 2.87 4.37
N GLU A 24 13.22 2.15 5.30
CA GLU A 24 12.69 0.80 5.06
C GLU A 24 11.61 0.80 3.96
N TYR A 25 10.68 1.75 4.01
CA TYR A 25 9.68 1.91 2.94
C TYR A 25 10.34 2.24 1.60
N TYR A 26 11.27 3.21 1.62
CA TYR A 26 11.97 3.63 0.41
C TYR A 26 12.71 2.45 -0.24
N GLN A 27 13.48 1.68 0.53
CA GLN A 27 14.22 0.52 0.04
C GLN A 27 13.27 -0.56 -0.51
N ALA A 28 12.16 -0.83 0.18
CA ALA A 28 11.15 -1.77 -0.29
C ALA A 28 10.51 -1.34 -1.62
N VAL A 29 10.23 -0.04 -1.80
CA VAL A 29 9.69 0.50 -3.05
C VAL A 29 10.68 0.35 -4.19
N GLN A 30 11.95 0.70 -3.97
CA GLN A 30 12.99 0.56 -4.99
C GLN A 30 13.16 -0.90 -5.40
N LEU A 31 13.18 -1.81 -4.43
CA LEU A 31 13.33 -3.24 -4.67
C LEU A 31 12.19 -3.80 -5.53
N LEU A 32 10.94 -3.45 -5.22
CA LEU A 32 9.79 -3.91 -5.98
C LEU A 32 9.70 -3.29 -7.39
N ARG A 33 10.08 -2.01 -7.54
CA ARG A 33 10.14 -1.35 -8.85
C ARG A 33 11.19 -1.99 -9.75
N ARG A 34 12.38 -2.25 -9.20
CA ARG A 34 13.46 -2.94 -9.89
C ARG A 34 13.03 -4.33 -10.33
N TRP A 35 12.42 -5.11 -9.43
CA TRP A 35 11.87 -6.42 -9.76
C TRP A 35 10.90 -6.38 -10.94
N LYS A 36 9.93 -5.46 -10.94
CA LYS A 36 8.97 -5.28 -12.05
C LYS A 36 9.67 -4.93 -13.38
N GLN A 37 10.76 -4.17 -13.34
CA GLN A 37 11.53 -3.80 -14.54
C GLN A 37 12.37 -4.96 -15.08
N GLU A 38 12.96 -5.78 -14.21
CA GLU A 38 13.91 -6.84 -14.59
C GLU A 38 13.22 -8.14 -15.04
N GLN A 39 12.05 -8.47 -14.49
CA GLN A 39 11.39 -9.77 -14.71
C GLN A 39 10.45 -9.82 -15.92
N GLY A 40 10.22 -8.69 -16.61
CA GLY A 40 9.38 -8.65 -17.81
C GLY A 40 7.87 -8.77 -17.52
N PRO A 41 7.04 -9.21 -18.49
CA PRO A 41 5.58 -9.13 -18.40
C PRO A 41 4.95 -9.98 -17.28
N ASP A 42 5.52 -11.13 -16.96
CA ASP A 42 5.01 -12.06 -15.92
C ASP A 42 5.67 -11.85 -14.54
N TRP A 43 6.26 -10.68 -14.31
CA TRP A 43 7.00 -10.33 -13.10
C TRP A 43 6.25 -10.65 -11.80
N ALA A 44 4.92 -10.52 -11.80
CA ALA A 44 4.13 -10.75 -10.59
C ALA A 44 4.02 -12.24 -10.25
N ALA A 45 3.83 -13.10 -11.25
CA ALA A 45 3.79 -14.55 -11.07
C ALA A 45 5.18 -15.11 -10.74
N ALA A 46 6.22 -14.55 -11.35
CA ALA A 46 7.62 -14.94 -11.12
C ALA A 46 8.03 -14.86 -9.63
N LEU A 47 7.41 -13.95 -8.85
CA LEU A 47 7.69 -13.82 -7.42
C LEU A 47 7.42 -15.12 -6.65
N PHE A 48 6.42 -15.89 -7.06
CA PHE A 48 5.95 -17.06 -6.32
C PHE A 48 6.60 -18.37 -6.77
N ALA A 49 7.60 -18.31 -7.65
CA ALA A 49 8.40 -19.45 -8.10
C ALA A 49 9.41 -19.98 -7.06
N LYS A 50 9.41 -19.44 -5.83
CA LYS A 50 10.24 -19.86 -4.66
C LYS A 50 11.77 -19.73 -4.84
N THR A 51 12.23 -18.58 -5.32
CA THR A 51 13.67 -18.22 -5.35
C THR A 51 14.09 -17.45 -4.08
N ASP A 52 15.37 -17.47 -3.73
CA ASP A 52 15.91 -16.68 -2.61
C ASP A 52 15.73 -15.17 -2.80
N GLU A 53 15.87 -14.70 -4.03
CA GLU A 53 15.56 -13.33 -4.40
C GLU A 53 14.07 -13.04 -4.20
N GLY A 54 13.20 -13.96 -4.63
CA GLY A 54 11.76 -13.89 -4.40
C GLY A 54 11.37 -13.75 -2.93
N CYS A 55 12.12 -14.35 -2.00
CA CYS A 55 11.89 -14.16 -0.57
C CYS A 55 12.05 -12.68 -0.13
N LYS A 56 13.08 -11.99 -0.63
CA LYS A 56 13.33 -10.56 -0.32
C LYS A 56 12.26 -9.66 -0.94
N ILE A 57 11.91 -9.90 -2.20
CA ILE A 57 10.84 -9.17 -2.90
C ILE A 57 9.50 -9.38 -2.18
N ASN A 58 9.21 -10.61 -1.75
CA ASN A 58 7.98 -10.93 -1.04
C ASN A 58 7.92 -10.28 0.35
N ALA A 59 9.06 -10.15 1.04
CA ALA A 59 9.14 -9.38 2.28
C ALA A 59 8.83 -7.90 2.05
N ALA A 60 9.42 -7.28 1.02
CA ALA A 60 9.12 -5.89 0.64
C ALA A 60 7.64 -5.68 0.28
N ARG A 61 7.03 -6.60 -0.47
CA ARG A 61 5.58 -6.60 -0.74
C ARG A 61 4.77 -6.59 0.55
N ARG A 62 5.08 -7.50 1.49
CA ARG A 62 4.35 -7.61 2.76
C ARG A 62 4.48 -6.35 3.60
N LEU A 63 5.67 -5.75 3.65
CA LEU A 63 5.92 -4.51 4.37
C LEU A 63 5.03 -3.38 3.84
N ILE A 64 5.14 -3.08 2.54
CA ILE A 64 4.38 -1.99 1.92
C ILE A 64 2.88 -2.22 2.09
N LYS A 65 2.40 -3.43 1.82
CA LYS A 65 0.98 -3.79 2.03
C LYS A 65 0.54 -3.57 3.48
N SER A 66 1.39 -3.85 4.46
CA SER A 66 1.04 -3.66 5.87
C SER A 66 0.78 -2.20 6.22
N TYR A 67 1.48 -1.26 5.58
CA TYR A 67 1.31 0.18 5.84
C TYR A 67 -0.03 0.68 5.32
N PHE A 68 -0.41 0.28 4.10
CA PHE A 68 -1.74 0.54 3.56
C PHE A 68 -2.84 -0.14 4.40
N ARG A 69 -2.63 -1.39 4.82
CA ARG A 69 -3.60 -2.10 5.66
C ARG A 69 -3.81 -1.43 7.01
N LYS A 70 -2.73 -1.02 7.68
CA LYS A 70 -2.80 -0.32 8.97
C LYS A 70 -3.56 0.99 8.84
N THR A 71 -3.27 1.76 7.78
CA THR A 71 -3.95 3.02 7.48
C THR A 71 -5.44 2.80 7.21
N HIS A 72 -5.79 1.81 6.38
CA HIS A 72 -7.17 1.39 6.15
C HIS A 72 -7.89 1.02 7.45
N GLN A 73 -7.28 0.20 8.31
CA GLN A 73 -7.86 -0.23 9.58
C GLN A 73 -8.07 0.90 10.58
N LEU A 74 -7.19 1.90 10.60
CA LEU A 74 -7.36 3.08 11.45
C LEU A 74 -8.55 3.92 10.99
N CYS A 75 -8.78 4.00 9.67
CA CYS A 75 -9.93 4.70 9.12
C CYS A 75 -11.25 3.95 9.34
N THR A 76 -11.31 2.64 9.03
CA THR A 76 -12.55 1.86 9.20
C THR A 76 -12.98 1.70 10.66
N ARG A 77 -12.08 1.90 11.61
CA ARG A 77 -12.37 1.90 13.05
C ARG A 77 -12.68 3.29 13.62
N GLY A 78 -12.68 4.34 12.79
CA GLY A 78 -13.00 5.71 13.20
C GLY A 78 -11.88 6.43 13.96
N PHE A 79 -10.64 5.92 13.94
CA PHE A 79 -9.49 6.65 14.50
C PHE A 79 -8.99 7.74 13.55
N LEU A 80 -9.22 7.58 12.25
CA LEU A 80 -8.93 8.55 11.19
C LEU A 80 -10.16 8.72 10.31
N GLU A 81 -10.38 9.91 9.78
CA GLU A 81 -11.40 10.16 8.76
C GLU A 81 -10.81 9.95 7.37
N SER A 82 -11.68 9.70 6.41
CA SER A 82 -11.29 9.58 5.00
C SER A 82 -10.58 10.83 4.48
N ASP A 83 -10.98 12.02 4.93
CA ASP A 83 -10.35 13.27 4.49
C ASP A 83 -8.92 13.44 5.03
N ASP A 84 -8.58 12.87 6.19
CA ASP A 84 -7.18 12.85 6.66
C ASP A 84 -6.31 12.07 5.68
N LEU A 85 -6.82 10.93 5.23
CA LEU A 85 -6.09 10.07 4.32
C LEU A 85 -5.83 10.79 3.00
N ARG A 86 -6.87 11.41 2.43
CA ARG A 86 -6.79 12.19 1.18
C ARG A 86 -5.74 13.28 1.23
N GLN A 87 -5.69 14.01 2.35
CA GLN A 87 -4.83 15.19 2.49
C GLN A 87 -3.39 14.82 2.85
N HIS A 88 -3.18 13.75 3.61
CA HIS A 88 -1.90 13.49 4.26
C HIS A 88 -1.23 12.22 3.74
N LEU A 89 -1.98 11.13 3.56
CA LEU A 89 -1.36 9.81 3.44
C LEU A 89 -1.42 9.23 2.03
N THR A 90 -2.33 9.70 1.19
CA THR A 90 -2.57 9.18 -0.16
C THR A 90 -1.93 10.04 -1.24
N MET A 91 -0.60 10.17 -1.19
CA MET A 91 0.15 10.81 -2.27
C MET A 91 0.06 9.95 -3.55
N PRO A 92 -0.08 10.54 -4.76
CA PRO A 92 -0.25 9.79 -6.00
C PRO A 92 0.78 8.68 -6.20
N GLN A 93 2.05 8.93 -5.86
CA GLN A 93 3.12 7.95 -6.00
C GLN A 93 2.96 6.73 -5.08
N ARG A 94 2.37 6.91 -3.89
CA ARG A 94 2.08 5.82 -2.94
C ARG A 94 0.93 4.97 -3.47
N LEU A 95 -0.12 5.61 -3.98
CA LEU A 95 -1.25 4.91 -4.58
C LEU A 95 -0.84 4.15 -5.83
N GLN A 96 0.01 4.72 -6.68
CA GLN A 96 0.63 4.01 -7.81
C GLN A 96 1.37 2.77 -7.33
N MET A 97 2.13 2.85 -6.24
CA MET A 97 2.80 1.68 -5.67
C MET A 97 1.80 0.59 -5.26
N LEU A 98 0.69 0.99 -4.63
CA LEU A 98 -0.37 0.08 -4.21
C LEU A 98 -1.05 -0.62 -5.40
N PHE A 99 -1.50 0.16 -6.38
CA PHE A 99 -2.31 -0.35 -7.49
C PHE A 99 -1.47 -0.97 -8.62
N GLU A 100 -0.30 -0.41 -8.93
CA GLU A 100 0.50 -0.88 -10.06
C GLU A 100 1.49 -1.99 -9.73
N ILE A 101 1.72 -2.22 -8.44
CA ILE A 101 2.68 -3.22 -7.98
C ILE A 101 2.08 -4.15 -6.93
N ILE A 102 1.58 -3.63 -5.82
CA ILE A 102 1.10 -4.49 -4.73
C ILE A 102 -0.14 -5.29 -5.13
N GLU A 103 -1.14 -4.67 -5.77
CA GLU A 103 -2.36 -5.37 -6.19
C GLU A 103 -2.07 -6.51 -7.21
N PRO A 104 -1.29 -6.31 -8.29
CA PRO A 104 -0.89 -7.39 -9.17
C PRO A 104 -0.18 -8.56 -8.46
N LEU A 105 0.65 -8.26 -7.47
CA LEU A 105 1.30 -9.31 -6.66
C LEU A 105 0.31 -10.09 -5.80
N GLU A 106 -0.75 -9.46 -5.27
CA GLU A 106 -1.80 -10.19 -4.55
C GLU A 106 -2.60 -11.09 -5.47
N ARG A 107 -2.97 -10.58 -6.66
CA ARG A 107 -3.70 -11.33 -7.67
C ARG A 107 -2.90 -12.52 -8.18
N ALA A 108 -1.61 -12.34 -8.45
CA ALA A 108 -0.72 -13.42 -8.88
C ALA A 108 -0.49 -14.48 -7.80
N ARG A 109 -0.65 -14.11 -6.52
CA ARG A 109 -0.53 -15.06 -5.40
C ARG A 109 -1.75 -15.98 -5.29
N THR A 110 -2.95 -15.44 -5.48
CA THR A 110 -4.21 -16.19 -5.34
C THR A 110 -5.36 -15.44 -6.02
N GLU A 111 -6.23 -16.16 -6.72
CA GLU A 111 -7.36 -15.56 -7.45
C GLU A 111 -8.42 -14.96 -6.50
N ASP A 112 -8.52 -15.48 -5.28
CA ASP A 112 -9.46 -15.08 -4.23
C ASP A 112 -8.89 -14.01 -3.28
N TYR A 113 -7.90 -13.22 -3.70
CA TYR A 113 -7.25 -12.26 -2.81
C TYR A 113 -8.26 -11.24 -2.26
N ASN A 114 -8.14 -10.90 -0.96
CA ASN A 114 -9.01 -9.91 -0.34
C ASN A 114 -8.79 -8.52 -0.97
N ARG A 115 -9.83 -8.02 -1.65
CA ARG A 115 -9.85 -6.74 -2.38
C ARG A 115 -10.30 -5.54 -1.56
N GLU A 116 -10.87 -5.75 -0.37
CA GLU A 116 -11.49 -4.73 0.49
C GLU A 116 -10.62 -3.49 0.68
N MET A 117 -9.34 -3.68 1.01
CA MET A 117 -8.39 -2.58 1.20
C MET A 117 -8.14 -1.82 -0.11
N PHE A 118 -8.03 -2.51 -1.25
CA PHE A 118 -7.78 -1.88 -2.54
C PHE A 118 -9.01 -1.07 -2.98
N ASP A 119 -10.20 -1.65 -2.84
CA ASP A 119 -11.45 -0.99 -3.20
C ASP A 119 -11.75 0.19 -2.28
N PHE A 120 -11.35 0.14 -1.00
CA PHE A 120 -11.37 1.29 -0.10
C PHE A 120 -10.54 2.47 -0.65
N TYR A 121 -9.28 2.23 -1.03
CA TYR A 121 -8.44 3.29 -1.60
C TYR A 121 -8.95 3.75 -2.97
N ASP A 122 -9.54 2.87 -3.77
CA ASP A 122 -10.13 3.22 -5.06
C ASP A 122 -11.33 4.17 -4.90
N HIS A 123 -12.27 3.82 -4.00
CA HIS A 123 -13.41 4.67 -3.66
C HIS A 123 -12.99 6.00 -3.04
N LEU A 124 -11.96 5.98 -2.19
CA LEU A 124 -11.45 7.19 -1.53
C LEU A 124 -11.05 8.27 -2.55
N HIS A 125 -10.55 7.86 -3.72
CA HIS A 125 -10.10 8.74 -4.80
C HIS A 125 -11.09 8.83 -5.98
N GLY A 126 -12.34 8.43 -5.78
CA GLY A 126 -13.40 8.53 -6.78
C GLY A 126 -13.12 7.70 -8.03
N GLU A 127 -12.46 6.54 -7.88
CA GLU A 127 -12.10 5.63 -8.98
C GLU A 127 -11.19 6.27 -10.05
N GLN A 128 -10.60 7.43 -9.75
CA GLN A 128 -9.74 8.17 -10.69
C GLN A 128 -8.32 7.61 -10.78
N LEU A 129 -7.99 6.64 -9.94
CA LEU A 129 -6.65 6.03 -9.91
C LEU A 129 -6.54 5.01 -11.05
N GLN A 130 -5.50 5.14 -11.86
CA GLN A 130 -5.22 4.16 -12.91
C GLN A 130 -4.86 2.82 -12.25
N ARG A 131 -5.81 1.89 -12.24
CA ARG A 131 -5.54 0.48 -11.98
C ARG A 131 -4.90 -0.10 -13.25
N PRO A 132 -3.82 -0.89 -13.15
CA PRO A 132 -3.36 -1.69 -14.29
C PRO A 132 -4.53 -2.45 -14.89
N ALA A 133 -4.57 -2.55 -16.22
CA ALA A 133 -5.67 -3.18 -16.92
C ALA A 133 -6.02 -4.55 -16.30
N ARG A 134 -7.32 -4.76 -16.05
CA ARG A 134 -7.89 -5.98 -15.46
C ARG A 134 -7.63 -7.20 -16.34
#